data_AF-A0A1Z5K328-F1
#
_entry.id   AF-A0A1Z5K328-F1
#
_cell.length_a   1.000
_cell.length_b   1.000
_cell.length_c   1.000
_cell.angle_alpha   90.00
_cell.angle_beta   90.00
_cell.angle_gamma   90.00
#
_symmetry.space_group_name_H-M   'P 1'
#
loop_
_entity.id
_entity.type
_entity.pdbx_description
1 polymer ?
#
loop_
_entity_poly.entity_id
_entity_poly.type
_entity_poly.pdbx_seq_one_letter_code
_entity_poly.pdbx_strand_id
1 'polypeptide(L)'
;MNFKIYYNAFLPFCVLSSRAHAFYSTKTSFRPPLFVAPSNDLLDEAFSTKSWLTVEWQGWSTVTAGSNQRNVLAAVLTALDDKNTPRPALVLPLEDRSQQQLLQAVHSRKPLTPLRLLRLNAYAINRDNGLFDQLPYQLWTVDPNNVWKDAAGNPTQYHGGKKEAYQWFLGKDWKKHASSNQQQQKEQDNDSLNWTVLQKRMTELQRQEWEMELADLEQQFALANQQGTPYDDKLQIRRIQLQEQLQATDVVSTSSIETNPSIDMSSSSSSTYSSPYDMFRDLLQHQMKAEVIATVLENTSFLDGNLVLGGAIVLRRIVATQTVTLFGERVSVPDRTETYGNPDQIGGTTLIVECHADEAIGMSLACQLPCQIDAALWKKASVMVTPTSLREWTVQDSELSVLMEGEALQNATSERALPLRLPRSTLSLYDRILAPRRSSTPLFPTDNPIQSLQQYDALTTQDKVRTLLGLSNFEGRLPRPRTVRENPAALDELLLPLIDESVRWQYRMRDAQVRGDTVMVETLLQQKSRKQVALEKAQAETRNATYWTEEANFLASLRADPTQDEGSYSRFLDRDEWYERQRQEQSKRVKRSQFGSLLDGIE
;
A
#
# COMPACT_ATOMS: atom_id res chain seq x y z
N MET A 1 -24.41 -10.70 58.26
CA MET A 1 -23.22 -11.57 58.07
C MET A 1 -23.00 -11.72 56.57
N ASN A 2 -22.09 -10.93 56.00
CA ASN A 2 -21.75 -10.97 54.57
C ASN A 2 -20.24 -11.17 54.47
N PHE A 3 -19.80 -12.36 54.08
CA PHE A 3 -18.40 -12.67 53.80
C PHE A 3 -18.06 -12.18 52.38
N LYS A 4 -17.22 -11.15 52.29
CA LYS A 4 -16.46 -10.83 51.07
C LYS A 4 -15.12 -11.57 51.17
N ILE A 5 -14.92 -12.57 50.31
CA ILE A 5 -13.64 -13.26 50.16
C ILE A 5 -12.81 -12.46 49.16
N TYR A 6 -11.68 -11.93 49.62
CA TYR A 6 -10.60 -11.40 48.79
C TYR A 6 -9.81 -12.58 48.22
N TYR A 7 -9.73 -12.70 46.90
CA TYR A 7 -8.70 -13.51 46.23
C TYR A 7 -7.71 -12.55 45.55
N ASN A 8 -6.64 -12.24 46.28
CA ASN A 8 -5.38 -11.77 45.73
C ASN A 8 -4.40 -12.94 45.88
N ALA A 9 -3.79 -13.39 44.78
CA ALA A 9 -2.36 -13.68 44.65
C ALA A 9 -2.05 -14.64 43.48
N PHE A 10 -0.87 -14.42 42.90
CA PHE A 10 -0.07 -15.26 41.99
C PHE A 10 -0.45 -15.29 40.50
N LEU A 11 0.08 -14.31 39.75
CA LEU A 11 0.46 -14.47 38.35
C LEU A 11 1.97 -14.76 38.29
N PRO A 12 2.44 -15.84 37.64
CA PRO A 12 3.85 -16.08 37.43
C PRO A 12 4.39 -15.25 36.25
N PHE A 13 5.64 -14.82 36.38
CA PHE A 13 6.49 -14.30 35.31
C PHE A 13 6.57 -15.33 34.16
N CYS A 14 5.89 -15.07 33.05
CA CYS A 14 6.14 -15.74 31.77
C CYS A 14 7.07 -14.88 30.92
N VAL A 15 8.37 -15.18 30.99
CA VAL A 15 9.36 -14.72 30.00
C VAL A 15 9.17 -15.58 28.75
N LEU A 16 8.43 -15.09 27.77
CA LEU A 16 8.37 -15.69 26.43
C LEU A 16 9.56 -15.18 25.61
N SER A 17 10.64 -15.96 25.57
CA SER A 17 11.72 -15.80 24.61
C SER A 17 11.28 -16.38 23.25
N SER A 18 10.64 -15.58 22.40
CA SER A 18 10.45 -15.96 20.99
C SER A 18 11.72 -15.65 20.20
N ARG A 19 12.62 -16.64 20.07
CA ARG A 19 13.68 -16.63 19.06
C ARG A 19 13.07 -16.91 17.69
N ALA A 20 12.57 -15.88 17.03
CA ALA A 20 12.31 -15.93 15.59
C ALA A 20 13.65 -15.69 14.87
N HIS A 21 14.25 -16.75 14.33
CA HIS A 21 15.36 -16.62 13.39
C HIS A 21 14.82 -16.07 12.06
N ALA A 22 14.90 -14.76 11.87
CA ALA A 22 14.67 -14.12 10.58
C ALA A 22 15.87 -14.38 9.67
N PHE A 23 15.73 -15.32 8.72
CA PHE A 23 16.63 -15.43 7.58
C PHE A 23 16.31 -14.30 6.60
N TYR A 24 17.12 -13.25 6.61
CA TYR A 24 17.06 -12.16 5.64
C TYR A 24 17.71 -12.61 4.33
N SER A 25 16.92 -12.68 3.26
CA SER A 25 17.41 -12.80 1.88
C SER A 25 17.34 -11.43 1.20
N THR A 26 18.48 -10.99 0.66
CA THR A 26 18.80 -9.60 0.28
C THR A 26 18.20 -9.14 -1.06
N LYS A 27 17.14 -9.78 -1.59
CA LYS A 27 16.66 -9.48 -2.96
C LYS A 27 15.15 -9.44 -3.20
N THR A 28 14.28 -9.43 -2.18
CA THR A 28 12.82 -9.33 -2.44
C THR A 28 12.17 -8.16 -1.72
N SER A 29 11.23 -7.55 -2.43
CA SER A 29 10.42 -6.39 -2.05
C SER A 29 10.01 -6.40 -0.59
N PHE A 30 10.22 -5.25 0.06
CA PHE A 30 9.79 -4.88 1.41
C PHE A 30 8.46 -5.57 1.78
N ARG A 31 8.52 -6.54 2.70
CA ARG A 31 7.31 -7.11 3.30
C ARG A 31 6.77 -6.07 4.29
N PRO A 32 5.53 -5.59 4.17
CA PRO A 32 4.97 -4.73 5.20
C PRO A 32 4.96 -5.50 6.53
N PRO A 33 5.28 -4.84 7.66
CA PRO A 33 5.18 -5.47 8.97
C PRO A 33 3.72 -5.86 9.22
N LEU A 34 3.49 -7.16 9.41
CA LEU A 34 2.19 -7.74 9.70
C LEU A 34 1.97 -7.72 11.21
N PHE A 35 0.97 -6.95 11.64
CA PHE A 35 0.59 -6.87 13.05
C PHE A 35 -0.40 -7.98 13.38
N VAL A 36 0.10 -9.07 13.95
CA VAL A 36 -0.74 -10.18 14.40
C VAL A 36 -0.90 -10.07 15.92
N ALA A 37 -2.10 -9.68 16.33
CA ALA A 37 -2.48 -9.64 17.74
C ALA A 37 -3.29 -10.91 18.09
N PRO A 38 -2.89 -11.68 19.11
CA PRO A 38 -3.63 -12.87 19.53
C PRO A 38 -4.90 -12.57 20.36
N SER A 39 -5.12 -11.32 20.80
CA SER A 39 -6.30 -10.93 21.60
C SER A 39 -6.91 -9.59 21.18
N ASN A 40 -8.21 -9.39 21.51
CA ASN A 40 -8.94 -8.13 21.31
C ASN A 40 -8.35 -6.95 22.10
N ASP A 41 -7.46 -7.20 23.05
CA ASP A 41 -6.91 -6.17 23.95
C ASP A 41 -6.17 -5.07 23.18
N LEU A 42 -5.55 -5.40 22.05
CA LEU A 42 -4.88 -4.41 21.20
C LEU A 42 -5.85 -3.48 20.48
N LEU A 43 -7.04 -3.96 20.12
CA LEU A 43 -8.09 -3.08 19.62
C LEU A 43 -8.57 -2.20 20.75
N ASP A 44 -8.84 -2.77 21.92
CA ASP A 44 -9.28 -1.98 23.05
C ASP A 44 -8.22 -0.94 23.45
N GLU A 45 -6.92 -1.24 23.42
CA GLU A 45 -5.87 -0.27 23.73
C GLU A 45 -5.70 0.81 22.64
N ALA A 46 -5.70 0.39 21.37
CA ALA A 46 -5.61 1.31 20.22
C ALA A 46 -6.86 2.21 20.11
N PHE A 47 -8.03 1.70 20.48
CA PHE A 47 -9.29 2.42 20.44
C PHE A 47 -9.63 3.17 21.75
N SER A 48 -9.13 2.73 22.91
CA SER A 48 -9.44 3.32 24.22
C SER A 48 -8.74 4.66 24.45
N THR A 49 -7.48 4.79 24.00
CA THR A 49 -6.68 5.99 24.28
C THR A 49 -7.10 7.21 23.47
N LYS A 50 -7.82 7.01 22.37
CA LYS A 50 -8.26 8.07 21.47
C LYS A 50 -9.77 8.16 21.43
N SER A 51 -10.28 9.39 21.45
CA SER A 51 -11.68 9.63 21.11
C SER A 51 -11.87 9.42 19.61
N TRP A 52 -12.61 8.39 19.23
CA TRP A 52 -12.98 8.13 17.83
C TRP A 52 -14.35 8.72 17.52
N LEU A 53 -14.47 9.34 16.35
CA LEU A 53 -15.74 9.79 15.78
C LEU A 53 -16.15 8.84 14.66
N THR A 54 -17.43 8.49 14.62
CA THR A 54 -18.00 7.81 13.46
C THR A 54 -18.34 8.83 12.39
N VAL A 55 -17.85 8.59 11.19
CA VAL A 55 -18.14 9.37 10.00
C VAL A 55 -18.89 8.53 8.98
N GLU A 56 -19.82 9.17 8.30
CA GLU A 56 -20.62 8.58 7.24
C GLU A 56 -20.35 9.31 5.93
N TRP A 57 -20.24 8.53 4.86
CA TRP A 57 -20.16 9.07 3.51
C TRP A 57 -21.50 9.63 3.08
N GLN A 58 -21.52 10.90 2.65
CA GLN A 58 -22.74 11.61 2.24
C GLN A 58 -22.84 11.83 0.73
N GLY A 59 -21.72 11.84 0.02
CA GLY A 59 -21.71 12.16 -1.41
C GLY A 59 -20.37 12.65 -1.91
N TRP A 60 -20.42 13.48 -2.94
CA TRP A 60 -19.26 14.11 -3.54
C TRP A 60 -19.42 15.63 -3.62
N SER A 61 -18.29 16.31 -3.72
CA SER A 61 -18.20 17.75 -3.96
C SER A 61 -17.15 17.98 -5.03
N THR A 62 -17.34 19.01 -5.84
CA THR A 62 -16.21 19.63 -6.56
C THR A 62 -15.66 20.73 -5.67
N VAL A 63 -14.35 20.69 -5.45
CA VAL A 63 -13.65 21.68 -4.62
C VAL A 63 -12.57 22.32 -5.46
N THR A 64 -12.53 23.64 -5.49
CA THR A 64 -11.45 24.39 -6.13
C THR A 64 -10.20 24.30 -5.25
N ALA A 65 -9.17 23.64 -5.75
CA ALA A 65 -7.88 23.46 -5.08
C ALA A 65 -6.82 24.41 -5.67
N GLY A 66 -6.05 25.04 -4.78
CA GLY A 66 -4.87 25.85 -5.10
C GLY A 66 -5.15 27.21 -5.75
N SER A 67 -4.09 28.00 -5.94
CA SER A 67 -4.14 29.31 -6.60
C SER A 67 -4.56 29.23 -8.07
N ASN A 68 -4.39 28.05 -8.67
CA ASN A 68 -4.74 27.74 -10.05
C ASN A 68 -6.23 27.41 -10.26
N GLN A 69 -7.05 27.46 -9.19
CA GLN A 69 -8.50 27.17 -9.24
C GLN A 69 -8.83 25.84 -9.92
N ARG A 70 -8.04 24.79 -9.70
CA ARG A 70 -8.33 23.48 -10.30
C ARG A 70 -9.48 22.83 -9.56
N ASN A 71 -10.52 22.42 -10.28
CA ASN A 71 -11.62 21.64 -9.70
C ASN A 71 -11.14 20.21 -9.43
N VAL A 72 -11.06 19.86 -8.15
CA VAL A 72 -10.77 18.52 -7.65
C VAL A 72 -12.07 17.90 -7.18
N LEU A 73 -12.33 16.66 -7.60
CA LEU A 73 -13.47 15.91 -7.10
C LEU A 73 -13.13 15.32 -5.74
N ALA A 74 -14.02 15.45 -4.76
CA ALA A 74 -13.80 15.00 -3.39
C ALA A 74 -15.00 14.23 -2.84
N ALA A 75 -14.74 13.21 -2.04
CA ALA A 75 -15.74 12.55 -1.22
C ALA A 75 -16.03 13.37 0.04
N VAL A 76 -17.30 13.44 0.44
CA VAL A 76 -17.73 14.21 1.62
C VAL A 76 -18.17 13.26 2.72
N LEU A 77 -17.52 13.36 3.86
CA LEU A 77 -17.80 12.56 5.06
C LEU A 77 -18.31 13.48 6.16
N THR A 78 -19.43 13.15 6.80
CA THR A 78 -19.96 13.91 7.95
C THR A 78 -19.96 13.05 9.20
N ALA A 79 -19.74 13.64 10.37
CA ALA A 79 -20.05 12.97 11.63
C ALA A 79 -21.57 12.70 11.73
N LEU A 80 -21.95 11.61 12.40
CA LEU A 80 -23.35 11.32 12.73
C LEU A 80 -23.90 12.40 13.69
N ASP A 81 -24.67 13.33 13.14
CA ASP A 81 -25.46 14.31 13.90
C ASP A 81 -26.77 14.64 13.14
N ASP A 82 -27.79 15.12 13.85
CA ASP A 82 -29.17 15.27 13.36
C ASP A 82 -29.46 16.55 12.54
N LYS A 83 -30.20 16.36 11.43
CA LYS A 83 -30.89 17.32 10.51
C LYS A 83 -30.12 18.47 9.77
N ASN A 84 -30.77 18.95 8.69
CA ASN A 84 -30.38 19.80 7.54
C ASN A 84 -29.69 21.16 7.81
N THR A 85 -28.70 21.24 8.68
CA THR A 85 -27.84 22.44 8.82
C THR A 85 -26.53 22.26 8.05
N PRO A 86 -25.79 23.35 7.76
CA PRO A 86 -24.38 23.23 7.39
C PRO A 86 -23.66 22.41 8.46
N ARG A 87 -22.83 21.47 8.03
CA ARG A 87 -22.15 20.53 8.92
C ARG A 87 -20.66 20.61 8.71
N PRO A 88 -19.87 20.39 9.79
CA PRO A 88 -18.48 20.04 9.61
C PRO A 88 -18.44 18.74 8.80
N ALA A 89 -17.73 18.76 7.68
CA ALA A 89 -17.44 17.60 6.90
C ALA A 89 -15.96 17.49 6.63
N LEU A 90 -15.50 16.26 6.54
CA LEU A 90 -14.21 15.94 5.99
C LEU A 90 -14.36 15.78 4.47
N VAL A 91 -13.62 16.61 3.75
CA VAL A 91 -13.54 16.58 2.29
C VAL A 91 -12.31 15.77 1.92
N LEU A 92 -12.50 14.54 1.45
CA LEU A 92 -11.43 13.68 0.99
C LEU A 92 -11.25 13.84 -0.52
N PRO A 93 -10.18 14.50 -0.98
CA PRO A 93 -9.94 14.67 -2.40
C PRO A 93 -9.62 13.31 -3.07
N LEU A 94 -10.23 13.06 -4.23
CA LEU A 94 -10.06 11.85 -5.02
C LEU A 94 -9.06 12.12 -6.14
N GLU A 95 -8.04 11.27 -6.24
CA GLU A 95 -6.93 11.42 -7.20
C GLU A 95 -7.38 11.11 -8.64
N ASP A 96 -8.31 10.17 -8.80
CA ASP A 96 -8.76 9.69 -10.11
C ASP A 96 -10.28 9.46 -10.13
N ARG A 97 -10.86 9.62 -11.32
CA ARG A 97 -12.27 9.32 -11.62
C ARG A 97 -12.60 7.84 -11.36
N SER A 98 -11.62 6.94 -11.46
CA SER A 98 -11.81 5.53 -11.10
C SER A 98 -12.22 5.36 -9.63
N GLN A 99 -11.64 6.13 -8.70
CA GLN A 99 -11.98 6.10 -7.27
C GLN A 99 -13.44 6.53 -7.05
N GLN A 100 -13.89 7.56 -7.75
CA GLN A 100 -15.29 7.99 -7.73
C GLN A 100 -16.22 6.88 -8.22
N GLN A 101 -15.88 6.22 -9.34
CA GLN A 101 -16.70 5.15 -9.90
C GLN A 101 -16.80 3.96 -8.95
N LEU A 102 -15.69 3.63 -8.27
CA LEU A 102 -15.64 2.58 -7.25
C LEU A 102 -16.58 2.90 -6.08
N LEU A 103 -16.44 4.07 -5.46
CA LEU A 103 -17.30 4.50 -4.34
C LEU A 103 -18.78 4.63 -4.75
N GLN A 104 -19.05 5.18 -5.93
CA GLN A 104 -20.41 5.33 -6.45
C GLN A 104 -21.08 3.98 -6.67
N ALA A 105 -20.33 2.97 -7.13
CA ALA A 105 -20.85 1.62 -7.30
C ALA A 105 -21.33 1.04 -5.96
N VAL A 106 -20.47 1.05 -4.92
CA VAL A 106 -20.83 0.55 -3.57
C VAL A 106 -22.03 1.28 -3.01
N HIS A 107 -22.01 2.61 -3.09
CA HIS A 107 -23.07 3.41 -2.50
C HIS A 107 -24.42 3.18 -3.19
N SER A 108 -24.43 2.96 -4.50
CA SER A 108 -25.67 2.73 -5.24
C SER A 108 -26.41 1.47 -4.78
N ARG A 109 -25.68 0.48 -4.23
CA ARG A 109 -26.16 -0.87 -3.88
C ARG A 109 -26.94 -1.55 -5.02
N LYS A 110 -26.74 -1.07 -6.26
CA LYS A 110 -27.35 -1.64 -7.44
C LYS A 110 -26.48 -2.79 -7.93
N PRO A 111 -27.07 -3.95 -8.26
CA PRO A 111 -26.32 -5.05 -8.83
C PRO A 111 -25.59 -4.60 -10.10
N LEU A 112 -24.30 -4.88 -10.21
CA LEU A 112 -23.52 -4.55 -11.40
C LEU A 112 -23.59 -5.68 -12.41
N THR A 113 -23.61 -5.29 -13.68
CA THR A 113 -23.37 -6.21 -14.79
C THR A 113 -21.95 -6.81 -14.67
N PRO A 114 -21.72 -8.06 -15.10
CA PRO A 114 -20.41 -8.69 -14.93
C PRO A 114 -19.27 -7.94 -15.63
N LEU A 115 -19.49 -7.35 -16.81
CA LEU A 115 -18.44 -6.58 -17.50
C LEU A 115 -18.11 -5.27 -16.75
N ARG A 116 -19.11 -4.53 -16.28
CA ARG A 116 -18.90 -3.36 -15.44
C ARG A 116 -18.17 -3.72 -14.15
N LEU A 117 -18.51 -4.84 -13.52
CA LEU A 117 -17.79 -5.34 -12.35
C LEU A 117 -16.34 -5.65 -12.70
N LEU A 118 -16.07 -6.38 -13.80
CA LEU A 118 -14.70 -6.68 -14.25
C LEU A 118 -13.88 -5.41 -14.53
N ARG A 119 -14.51 -4.39 -15.14
CA ARG A 119 -13.87 -3.10 -15.38
C ARG A 119 -13.52 -2.39 -14.07
N LEU A 120 -14.44 -2.36 -13.11
CA LEU A 120 -14.21 -1.75 -11.81
C LEU A 120 -13.19 -2.56 -10.97
N ASN A 121 -13.20 -3.88 -11.09
CA ASN A 121 -12.22 -4.76 -10.46
C ASN A 121 -10.79 -4.43 -10.92
N ALA A 122 -10.60 -4.16 -12.21
CA ALA A 122 -9.30 -3.72 -12.72
C ALA A 122 -8.85 -2.40 -12.06
N TYR A 123 -9.76 -1.46 -11.81
CA TYR A 123 -9.42 -0.24 -11.07
C TYR A 123 -9.11 -0.48 -9.60
N ALA A 124 -9.74 -1.45 -8.96
CA ALA A 124 -9.47 -1.76 -7.56
C ALA A 124 -8.14 -2.54 -7.37
N ILE A 125 -7.78 -3.42 -8.31
CA ILE A 125 -6.60 -4.28 -8.20
C ILE A 125 -5.34 -3.61 -8.73
N ASN A 126 -5.41 -2.83 -9.81
CA ASN A 126 -4.22 -2.22 -10.43
C ASN A 126 -3.71 -0.99 -9.67
N ARG A 127 -4.11 -0.83 -8.40
CA ARG A 127 -3.65 0.27 -7.56
C ARG A 127 -2.48 -0.21 -6.73
N ASP A 128 -1.33 0.38 -6.99
CA ASP A 128 -0.13 0.09 -6.24
C ASP A 128 -0.35 0.31 -4.76
N ASN A 129 -0.08 -0.73 -3.97
CA ASN A 129 -0.28 -0.73 -2.51
C ASN A 129 -1.72 -0.42 -2.09
N GLY A 130 -2.69 -0.64 -2.96
CA GLY A 130 -4.08 -0.66 -2.59
C GLY A 130 -4.38 -1.85 -1.68
N LEU A 131 -5.63 -1.93 -1.26
CA LEU A 131 -6.11 -2.96 -0.35
C LEU A 131 -5.77 -4.37 -0.85
N PHE A 132 -5.94 -4.64 -2.15
CA PHE A 132 -5.63 -5.94 -2.75
C PHE A 132 -4.17 -6.37 -2.49
N ASP A 133 -3.22 -5.47 -2.65
CA ASP A 133 -1.79 -5.81 -2.50
C ASP A 133 -1.38 -6.04 -1.05
N GLN A 134 -2.06 -5.38 -0.11
CA GLN A 134 -1.71 -5.38 1.31
C GLN A 134 -2.31 -6.56 2.09
N LEU A 135 -3.19 -7.35 1.46
CA LEU A 135 -3.77 -8.52 2.11
C LEU A 135 -2.72 -9.62 2.37
N PRO A 136 -2.71 -10.24 3.56
CA PRO A 136 -1.76 -11.29 3.94
C PRO A 136 -2.09 -12.66 3.34
N TYR A 137 -2.21 -12.75 2.01
CA TYR A 137 -2.63 -13.99 1.34
C TYR A 137 -1.85 -15.23 1.79
N GLN A 138 -0.54 -15.11 2.02
CA GLN A 138 0.29 -16.24 2.44
C GLN A 138 -0.04 -16.78 3.83
N LEU A 139 -0.48 -15.92 4.75
CA LEU A 139 -0.71 -16.31 6.15
C LEU A 139 -2.17 -16.66 6.43
N TRP A 140 -3.10 -16.01 5.73
CA TRP A 140 -4.51 -16.07 6.08
C TRP A 140 -5.34 -16.86 5.09
N THR A 141 -4.83 -17.19 3.91
CA THR A 141 -5.60 -18.04 2.99
C THR A 141 -5.72 -19.46 3.54
N VAL A 142 -6.94 -20.00 3.48
CA VAL A 142 -7.26 -21.36 3.90
C VAL A 142 -6.78 -22.35 2.86
N ASP A 143 -5.87 -23.23 3.28
CA ASP A 143 -5.32 -24.30 2.46
C ASP A 143 -5.49 -25.64 3.21
N PRO A 144 -6.70 -26.23 3.18
CA PRO A 144 -7.00 -27.43 3.96
C PRO A 144 -6.20 -28.65 3.47
N ASN A 145 -5.76 -28.62 2.20
CA ASN A 145 -5.06 -29.70 1.54
C ASN A 145 -3.54 -29.49 1.51
N ASN A 146 -3.02 -28.40 2.11
CA ASN A 146 -1.62 -27.98 2.04
C ASN A 146 -1.07 -27.95 0.60
N VAL A 147 -1.91 -27.64 -0.41
CA VAL A 147 -1.51 -27.62 -1.82
C VAL A 147 -0.40 -26.58 -2.05
N TRP A 148 -0.33 -25.56 -1.19
CA TRP A 148 0.53 -24.39 -1.38
C TRP A 148 1.78 -24.47 -0.51
N LYS A 149 1.96 -25.58 0.20
CA LYS A 149 3.20 -25.90 0.90
C LYS A 149 4.02 -26.83 0.04
N ASP A 150 5.33 -26.60 0.01
CA ASP A 150 6.26 -27.54 -0.60
C ASP A 150 6.31 -28.86 0.21
N ALA A 151 7.02 -29.86 -0.30
CA ALA A 151 7.20 -31.13 0.41
C ALA A 151 7.89 -30.97 1.79
N ALA A 152 8.54 -29.82 2.05
CA ALA A 152 9.15 -29.47 3.32
C ALA A 152 8.20 -28.67 4.25
N GLY A 153 6.95 -28.45 3.86
CA GLY A 153 5.95 -27.71 4.63
C GLY A 153 6.12 -26.19 4.58
N ASN A 154 7.06 -25.67 3.80
CA ASN A 154 7.23 -24.23 3.64
C ASN A 154 6.19 -23.70 2.65
N PRO A 155 5.58 -22.53 2.92
CA PRO A 155 4.71 -21.89 1.94
C PRO A 155 5.50 -21.64 0.65
N THR A 156 5.02 -22.18 -0.46
CA THR A 156 5.59 -21.90 -1.78
C THR A 156 5.59 -20.39 -2.00
N GLN A 157 6.78 -19.82 -2.27
CA GLN A 157 7.00 -18.37 -2.26
C GLN A 157 6.10 -17.60 -3.24
N TYR A 158 5.47 -18.28 -4.20
CA TYR A 158 4.78 -17.68 -5.31
C TYR A 158 3.29 -18.05 -5.34
N HIS A 159 2.49 -17.09 -4.86
CA HIS A 159 1.24 -16.68 -5.49
C HIS A 159 -0.06 -17.43 -5.27
N GLY A 160 -0.17 -18.55 -4.53
CA GLY A 160 -1.45 -19.27 -4.41
C GLY A 160 -2.66 -18.36 -4.14
N GLY A 161 -2.64 -17.67 -2.99
CA GLY A 161 -3.80 -16.89 -2.55
C GLY A 161 -4.05 -15.65 -3.40
N LYS A 162 -2.99 -14.90 -3.69
CA LYS A 162 -3.10 -13.67 -4.49
C LYS A 162 -3.47 -13.95 -5.94
N LYS A 163 -2.96 -15.04 -6.54
CA LYS A 163 -3.28 -15.43 -7.92
C LYS A 163 -4.69 -15.95 -8.02
N GLU A 164 -5.13 -16.78 -7.09
CA GLU A 164 -6.53 -17.23 -7.03
C GLU A 164 -7.47 -16.06 -6.79
N ALA A 165 -7.13 -15.17 -5.86
CA ALA A 165 -7.86 -13.92 -5.65
C ALA A 165 -7.96 -13.12 -6.96
N TYR A 166 -6.85 -12.96 -7.67
CA TYR A 166 -6.81 -12.27 -8.95
C TYR A 166 -7.67 -12.97 -10.02
N GLN A 167 -7.58 -14.30 -10.12
CA GLN A 167 -8.39 -15.10 -11.05
C GLN A 167 -9.88 -15.00 -10.72
N TRP A 168 -10.22 -14.98 -9.44
CA TRP A 168 -11.57 -14.76 -8.95
C TRP A 168 -12.06 -13.38 -9.38
N PHE A 169 -11.30 -12.32 -9.12
CA PHE A 169 -11.63 -10.96 -9.56
C PHE A 169 -11.75 -10.80 -11.08
N LEU A 170 -11.06 -11.64 -11.86
CA LEU A 170 -11.20 -11.71 -13.32
C LEU A 170 -12.39 -12.59 -13.78
N GLY A 171 -13.18 -13.12 -12.85
CA GLY A 171 -14.37 -13.92 -13.13
C GLY A 171 -14.07 -15.33 -13.67
N LYS A 172 -12.81 -15.80 -13.61
CA LYS A 172 -12.45 -17.13 -14.12
C LYS A 172 -13.07 -18.27 -13.33
N ASP A 173 -13.20 -18.08 -12.01
CA ASP A 173 -13.71 -19.11 -11.10
C ASP A 173 -15.18 -18.88 -10.67
N TRP A 174 -15.91 -17.95 -11.30
CA TRP A 174 -17.31 -17.66 -10.96
C TRP A 174 -18.18 -18.93 -11.00
N LYS A 175 -17.91 -19.83 -11.94
CA LYS A 175 -18.64 -21.10 -12.10
C LYS A 175 -18.29 -22.14 -11.02
N LYS A 176 -17.05 -22.16 -10.50
CA LYS A 176 -16.62 -23.20 -9.56
C LYS A 176 -17.37 -23.13 -8.24
N HIS A 177 -17.78 -21.93 -7.82
CA HIS A 177 -18.52 -21.73 -6.56
C HIS A 177 -20.02 -21.92 -6.70
N ALA A 178 -20.61 -21.60 -7.86
CA ALA A 178 -22.03 -21.91 -8.11
C ALA A 178 -22.28 -23.44 -8.13
N SER A 179 -21.26 -24.22 -8.52
CA SER A 179 -21.35 -25.66 -8.76
C SER A 179 -20.63 -26.53 -7.71
N SER A 180 -20.14 -25.96 -6.60
CA SER A 180 -19.14 -26.60 -5.73
C SER A 180 -19.61 -27.79 -4.88
N ASN A 181 -20.68 -28.49 -5.25
CA ASN A 181 -21.01 -29.80 -4.69
C ASN A 181 -20.85 -30.97 -5.66
N GLN A 182 -20.50 -30.80 -6.96
CA GLN A 182 -20.53 -31.95 -7.88
C GLN A 182 -19.39 -32.15 -8.91
N GLN A 183 -18.45 -31.23 -9.15
CA GLN A 183 -17.54 -31.37 -10.32
C GLN A 183 -16.06 -31.02 -10.09
N GLN A 184 -15.40 -31.61 -9.09
CA GLN A 184 -13.96 -31.43 -8.88
C GLN A 184 -13.04 -32.47 -9.56
N GLN A 185 -13.52 -33.34 -10.47
CA GLN A 185 -12.73 -34.50 -10.92
C GLN A 185 -12.32 -34.60 -12.39
N LYS A 186 -12.55 -33.61 -13.28
CA LYS A 186 -12.26 -33.84 -14.72
C LYS A 186 -11.53 -32.77 -15.54
N GLU A 187 -11.08 -31.66 -14.96
CA GLU A 187 -10.35 -30.63 -15.73
C GLU A 187 -8.95 -30.40 -15.14
N GLN A 188 -8.06 -31.37 -15.36
CA GLN A 188 -6.63 -31.14 -15.45
C GLN A 188 -6.26 -31.33 -16.92
N ASP A 189 -5.49 -30.40 -17.48
CA ASP A 189 -4.73 -30.50 -18.75
C ASP A 189 -5.01 -29.47 -19.87
N ASN A 190 -5.62 -28.31 -19.62
CA ASN A 190 -5.67 -27.26 -20.66
C ASN A 190 -5.50 -25.81 -20.16
N ASP A 191 -4.56 -25.59 -19.24
CA ASP A 191 -4.25 -24.29 -18.62
C ASP A 191 -3.42 -23.33 -19.51
N SER A 192 -3.46 -23.48 -20.84
CA SER A 192 -2.89 -22.45 -21.70
C SER A 192 -3.84 -21.24 -21.72
N LEU A 193 -3.34 -20.11 -21.26
CA LEU A 193 -4.03 -18.83 -21.09
C LEU A 193 -4.47 -18.27 -22.45
N ASN A 194 -5.51 -18.85 -23.04
CA ASN A 194 -5.91 -18.55 -24.40
C ASN A 194 -6.67 -17.21 -24.42
N TRP A 195 -5.96 -16.15 -24.80
CA TRP A 195 -6.48 -14.78 -24.93
C TRP A 195 -7.79 -14.71 -25.74
N THR A 196 -7.98 -15.64 -26.68
CA THR A 196 -9.22 -15.76 -27.47
C THR A 196 -10.46 -16.10 -26.62
N VAL A 197 -10.31 -16.91 -25.57
CA VAL A 197 -11.41 -17.25 -24.65
C VAL A 197 -11.82 -16.03 -23.85
N LEU A 198 -10.85 -15.22 -23.41
CA LEU A 198 -11.10 -13.99 -22.67
C LEU A 198 -11.72 -12.92 -23.57
N GLN A 199 -11.26 -12.79 -24.82
CA GLN A 199 -11.88 -11.91 -25.82
C GLN A 199 -13.33 -12.32 -26.13
N LYS A 200 -13.58 -13.61 -26.39
CA LYS A 200 -14.93 -14.13 -26.62
C LYS A 200 -15.83 -13.89 -25.40
N ARG A 201 -15.29 -14.04 -24.20
CA ARG A 201 -16.04 -13.75 -22.97
C ARG A 201 -16.31 -12.26 -22.81
N MET A 202 -15.35 -11.39 -23.14
CA MET A 202 -15.58 -9.94 -23.12
C MET A 202 -16.67 -9.52 -24.11
N THR A 203 -16.71 -10.08 -25.32
CA THR A 203 -17.76 -9.77 -26.30
C THR A 203 -19.13 -10.30 -25.87
N GLU A 204 -19.18 -11.51 -25.29
CA GLU A 204 -20.42 -12.09 -24.74
C GLU A 204 -20.97 -11.24 -23.58
N LEU A 205 -20.10 -10.78 -22.68
CA LEU A 205 -20.52 -9.91 -21.58
C LEU A 205 -20.92 -8.50 -22.05
N GLN A 206 -20.26 -7.95 -23.07
CA GLN A 206 -20.67 -6.68 -23.72
C GLN A 206 -22.07 -6.77 -24.30
N ARG A 207 -22.38 -7.88 -24.98
CA ARG A 207 -23.72 -8.15 -25.50
C ARG A 207 -24.76 -8.16 -24.37
N GLN A 208 -24.50 -8.89 -23.28
CA GLN A 208 -25.41 -8.94 -22.13
C GLN A 208 -25.64 -7.56 -21.50
N GLU A 209 -24.62 -6.69 -21.47
CA GLU A 209 -24.79 -5.32 -21.00
C GLU A 209 -25.72 -4.50 -21.87
N TRP A 210 -25.56 -4.59 -23.19
CA TRP A 210 -26.45 -3.88 -24.12
C TRP A 210 -27.89 -4.40 -24.03
N GLU A 211 -28.08 -5.70 -23.84
CA GLU A 211 -29.41 -6.30 -23.61
C GLU A 211 -30.05 -5.77 -22.31
N MET A 212 -29.29 -5.66 -21.22
CA MET A 212 -29.79 -5.07 -19.97
C MET A 212 -30.07 -3.56 -20.09
N GLU A 213 -29.18 -2.78 -20.71
CA GLU A 213 -29.41 -1.33 -20.92
C GLU A 213 -30.64 -1.10 -21.79
N LEU A 214 -30.86 -1.96 -22.79
CA LEU A 214 -32.04 -1.92 -23.64
C LEU A 214 -33.32 -2.28 -22.87
N ALA A 215 -33.29 -3.28 -21.99
CA ALA A 215 -34.41 -3.61 -21.11
C ALA A 215 -34.76 -2.46 -20.14
N ASP A 216 -33.75 -1.80 -19.55
CA ASP A 216 -33.94 -0.62 -18.70
C ASP A 216 -34.58 0.55 -19.47
N LEU A 217 -34.12 0.81 -20.70
CA LEU A 217 -34.71 1.84 -21.57
C LEU A 217 -36.16 1.50 -21.95
N GLU A 218 -36.46 0.24 -22.26
CA GLU A 218 -37.81 -0.21 -22.54
C GLU A 218 -38.74 -0.08 -21.33
N GLN A 219 -38.24 -0.33 -20.12
CA GLN A 219 -38.97 -0.07 -18.88
C GLN A 219 -39.24 1.43 -18.70
N GLN A 220 -38.26 2.30 -18.93
CA GLN A 220 -38.44 3.76 -18.86
C GLN A 220 -39.48 4.25 -19.87
N PHE A 221 -39.47 3.71 -21.09
CA PHE A 221 -40.48 4.02 -22.09
C PHE A 221 -41.87 3.55 -21.70
N ALA A 222 -42.00 2.36 -21.09
CA ALA A 222 -43.26 1.89 -20.56
C ALA A 222 -43.81 2.83 -19.48
N LEU A 223 -42.96 3.33 -18.58
CA LEU A 223 -43.35 4.29 -17.54
C LEU A 223 -43.75 5.66 -18.13
N ALA A 224 -42.99 6.18 -19.10
CA ALA A 224 -43.30 7.45 -19.77
C ALA A 224 -44.64 7.39 -20.52
N ASN A 225 -44.91 6.27 -21.20
CA ASN A 225 -46.19 6.02 -21.86
C ASN A 225 -47.37 5.97 -20.89
N GLN A 226 -47.18 5.37 -19.70
CA GLN A 226 -48.20 5.35 -18.65
C GLN A 226 -48.47 6.75 -18.07
N GLN A 227 -47.45 7.61 -18.03
CA GLN A 227 -47.56 8.96 -17.48
C GLN A 227 -48.01 10.01 -18.51
N GLY A 228 -48.13 9.65 -19.79
CA GLY A 228 -48.49 10.57 -20.87
C GLY A 228 -47.45 11.68 -21.11
N THR A 229 -46.22 11.50 -20.61
CA THR A 229 -45.14 12.46 -20.83
C THR A 229 -44.61 12.33 -22.25
N PRO A 230 -44.36 13.45 -22.95
CA PRO A 230 -43.77 13.39 -24.29
C PRO A 230 -42.42 12.68 -24.27
N TYR A 231 -42.17 11.86 -25.31
CA TYR A 231 -40.97 11.05 -25.45
C TYR A 231 -39.70 11.92 -25.42
N ASP A 232 -38.67 11.48 -24.68
CA ASP A 232 -37.34 12.08 -24.78
C ASP A 232 -36.61 11.50 -26.01
N ASP A 233 -36.45 12.32 -27.05
CA ASP A 233 -35.75 11.97 -28.29
C ASP A 233 -34.35 11.37 -28.02
N LYS A 234 -33.68 11.79 -26.94
CA LYS A 234 -32.37 11.27 -26.56
C LYS A 234 -32.41 9.79 -26.16
N LEU A 235 -33.43 9.39 -25.41
CA LEU A 235 -33.61 7.98 -25.02
C LEU A 235 -33.90 7.13 -26.25
N GLN A 236 -34.66 7.67 -27.22
CA GLN A 236 -35.00 6.94 -28.45
C GLN A 236 -33.76 6.70 -29.32
N ILE A 237 -32.94 7.74 -29.51
CA ILE A 237 -31.67 7.63 -30.23
C ILE A 237 -30.76 6.60 -29.56
N ARG A 238 -30.66 6.62 -28.22
CA ARG A 238 -29.85 5.66 -27.48
C ARG A 238 -30.32 4.21 -27.67
N ARG A 239 -31.64 3.98 -27.67
CA ARG A 239 -32.22 2.65 -27.94
C ARG A 239 -31.85 2.13 -29.33
N ILE A 240 -31.98 2.96 -30.36
CA ILE A 240 -31.64 2.58 -31.75
C ILE A 240 -30.15 2.23 -31.84
N GLN A 241 -29.27 3.06 -31.25
CA GLN A 241 -27.83 2.79 -31.23
C GLN A 241 -27.50 1.45 -30.56
N LEU A 242 -28.14 1.10 -29.44
CA LEU A 242 -27.93 -0.19 -28.77
C LEU A 242 -28.41 -1.37 -29.62
N GLN A 243 -29.54 -1.23 -30.32
CA GLN A 243 -30.04 -2.25 -31.24
C GLN A 243 -29.08 -2.49 -32.41
N GLU A 244 -28.52 -1.42 -33.00
CA GLU A 244 -27.51 -1.51 -34.06
C GLU A 244 -26.23 -2.19 -33.56
N GLN A 245 -25.78 -1.87 -32.34
CA GLN A 245 -24.61 -2.49 -31.72
C GLN A 245 -24.81 -4.00 -31.48
N LEU A 246 -25.99 -4.41 -31.00
CA LEU A 246 -26.35 -5.82 -30.81
C LEU A 246 -26.35 -6.58 -32.15
N GLN A 247 -26.97 -6.01 -33.18
CA GLN A 247 -26.96 -6.61 -34.52
C GLN A 247 -25.54 -6.77 -35.08
N ALA A 248 -24.67 -5.77 -34.88
CA ALA A 248 -23.28 -5.86 -35.31
C ALA A 248 -22.52 -7.00 -34.61
N THR A 249 -22.77 -7.26 -33.33
CA THR A 249 -22.14 -8.39 -32.61
C THR A 249 -22.65 -9.76 -33.01
N ASP A 250 -23.91 -9.89 -33.44
CA ASP A 250 -24.47 -11.15 -33.94
C ASP A 250 -23.80 -11.59 -35.26
N VAL A 251 -23.44 -10.64 -36.12
CA VAL A 251 -22.71 -10.91 -37.37
C VAL A 251 -21.30 -11.44 -37.11
N VAL A 252 -20.61 -10.93 -36.09
CA VAL A 252 -19.26 -11.37 -35.71
C VAL A 252 -19.28 -12.76 -35.03
N SER A 253 -20.35 -13.06 -34.30
CA SER A 253 -20.49 -14.32 -33.55
C SER A 253 -20.84 -15.51 -34.46
N THR A 254 -21.54 -15.27 -35.58
CA THR A 254 -21.98 -16.31 -36.52
C THR A 254 -20.88 -16.80 -37.46
N SER A 255 -19.78 -16.06 -37.65
CA SER A 255 -18.69 -16.45 -38.54
C SER A 255 -17.63 -17.37 -37.90
N SER A 256 -17.78 -17.76 -36.63
CA SER A 256 -16.80 -18.60 -35.94
C SER A 256 -17.44 -19.71 -35.07
N ILE A 257 -17.62 -20.87 -35.73
CA ILE A 257 -17.64 -22.24 -35.15
C ILE A 257 -19.00 -22.76 -34.65
N GLU A 258 -19.52 -23.75 -35.40
CA GLU A 258 -20.46 -24.78 -34.94
C GLU A 258 -19.85 -25.64 -33.82
N THR A 259 -20.70 -26.09 -32.90
CA THR A 259 -20.45 -27.06 -31.80
C THR A 259 -19.86 -26.49 -30.49
N ASN A 260 -20.76 -26.08 -29.60
CA ASN A 260 -20.91 -26.69 -28.26
C ASN A 260 -22.22 -26.23 -27.61
N PRO A 261 -22.87 -27.06 -26.79
CA PRO A 261 -24.20 -26.80 -26.28
C PRO A 261 -24.22 -25.52 -25.44
N SER A 262 -25.21 -24.68 -25.72
CA SER A 262 -25.56 -23.49 -24.95
C SER A 262 -25.75 -23.87 -23.48
N ILE A 263 -24.76 -23.55 -22.66
CA ILE A 263 -24.85 -23.66 -21.21
C ILE A 263 -25.77 -22.52 -20.75
N ASP A 264 -27.02 -22.89 -20.46
CA ASP A 264 -28.03 -22.02 -19.88
C ASP A 264 -27.54 -21.52 -18.50
N MET A 265 -26.95 -20.33 -18.47
CA MET A 265 -26.44 -19.64 -17.27
C MET A 265 -27.55 -18.91 -16.49
N SER A 266 -28.83 -19.19 -16.78
CA SER A 266 -29.97 -18.37 -16.39
C SER A 266 -30.60 -18.71 -15.03
N SER A 267 -30.23 -19.82 -14.36
CA SER A 267 -31.11 -20.38 -13.32
C SER A 267 -30.52 -20.67 -11.93
N SER A 268 -29.24 -20.41 -11.65
CA SER A 268 -28.68 -20.63 -10.30
C SER A 268 -28.03 -19.36 -9.72
N SER A 269 -28.86 -18.63 -8.96
CA SER A 269 -28.47 -17.65 -7.93
C SER A 269 -27.44 -16.60 -8.34
N SER A 270 -27.92 -15.56 -9.03
CA SER A 270 -27.21 -14.31 -9.28
C SER A 270 -26.98 -13.55 -7.96
N SER A 271 -25.95 -13.89 -7.20
CA SER A 271 -25.40 -12.94 -6.24
C SER A 271 -24.66 -11.88 -7.05
N THR A 272 -25.42 -10.92 -7.58
CA THR A 272 -24.83 -9.86 -8.37
C THR A 272 -24.17 -8.88 -7.41
N TYR A 273 -22.84 -8.88 -7.38
CA TYR A 273 -22.07 -7.91 -6.60
C TYR A 273 -22.45 -6.48 -7.01
N SER A 274 -22.63 -5.59 -6.03
CA SER A 274 -22.90 -4.17 -6.31
C SER A 274 -21.62 -3.37 -6.50
N SER A 275 -20.47 -3.92 -6.12
CA SER A 275 -19.17 -3.31 -6.27
C SER A 275 -18.01 -4.31 -6.15
N PRO A 276 -16.79 -3.92 -6.57
CA PRO A 276 -15.58 -4.69 -6.26
C PRO A 276 -15.35 -4.92 -4.77
N TYR A 277 -15.81 -4.02 -3.89
CA TYR A 277 -15.65 -4.17 -2.45
C TYR A 277 -16.56 -5.24 -1.85
N ASP A 278 -17.73 -5.51 -2.44
CA ASP A 278 -18.52 -6.69 -2.08
C ASP A 278 -17.76 -7.98 -2.42
N MET A 279 -17.08 -7.97 -3.56
CA MET A 279 -16.23 -9.09 -3.99
C MET A 279 -15.00 -9.26 -3.08
N PHE A 280 -14.38 -8.16 -2.62
CA PHE A 280 -13.36 -8.21 -1.58
C PHE A 280 -13.89 -8.82 -0.28
N ARG A 281 -15.07 -8.38 0.18
CA ARG A 281 -15.68 -8.91 1.40
C ARG A 281 -15.91 -10.42 1.27
N ASP A 282 -16.47 -10.85 0.16
CA ASP A 282 -16.74 -12.26 -0.07
C ASP A 282 -15.43 -13.07 -0.21
N LEU A 283 -14.39 -12.49 -0.83
CA LEU A 283 -13.06 -13.08 -0.86
C LEU A 283 -12.48 -13.26 0.55
N LEU A 284 -12.53 -12.22 1.38
CA LEU A 284 -12.06 -12.26 2.77
C LEU A 284 -12.78 -13.36 3.55
N GLN A 285 -14.10 -13.46 3.41
CA GLN A 285 -14.91 -14.45 4.13
C GLN A 285 -14.66 -15.88 3.68
N HIS A 286 -14.50 -16.11 2.37
CA HIS A 286 -14.41 -17.47 1.84
C HIS A 286 -12.97 -17.98 1.79
N GLN A 287 -12.06 -17.18 1.22
CA GLN A 287 -10.68 -17.56 0.99
C GLN A 287 -9.83 -17.37 2.24
N MET A 288 -10.04 -16.28 2.98
CA MET A 288 -9.21 -15.93 4.14
C MET A 288 -9.86 -16.26 5.49
N LYS A 289 -11.13 -16.72 5.48
CA LYS A 289 -11.98 -16.89 6.68
C LYS A 289 -11.85 -15.70 7.62
N ALA A 290 -11.96 -14.50 7.05
CA ALA A 290 -11.82 -13.24 7.75
C ALA A 290 -13.05 -12.37 7.54
N GLU A 291 -13.39 -11.61 8.56
CA GLU A 291 -14.40 -10.57 8.51
C GLU A 291 -13.75 -9.21 8.76
N VAL A 292 -14.25 -8.18 8.09
CA VAL A 292 -13.90 -6.79 8.41
C VAL A 292 -14.72 -6.41 9.63
N ILE A 293 -14.07 -5.93 10.69
CA ILE A 293 -14.75 -5.52 11.93
C ILE A 293 -14.74 -4.01 12.14
N ALA A 294 -13.77 -3.31 11.56
CA ALA A 294 -13.68 -1.86 11.62
C ALA A 294 -12.97 -1.30 10.38
N THR A 295 -13.25 -0.04 10.08
CA THR A 295 -12.53 0.74 9.08
C THR A 295 -12.16 2.08 9.68
N VAL A 296 -10.94 2.53 9.43
CA VAL A 296 -10.36 3.69 10.11
C VAL A 296 -9.69 4.61 9.09
N LEU A 297 -9.90 5.91 9.27
CA LEU A 297 -9.16 6.97 8.59
C LEU A 297 -8.16 7.59 9.55
N GLU A 298 -6.90 7.70 9.12
CA GLU A 298 -5.80 8.17 9.97
C GLU A 298 -4.92 9.19 9.24
N ASN A 299 -4.20 10.02 10.00
CA ASN A 299 -3.14 10.85 9.42
C ASN A 299 -1.94 9.97 9.08
N THR A 300 -1.62 9.91 7.80
CA THR A 300 -0.43 9.25 7.29
C THR A 300 0.71 10.21 6.96
N SER A 301 0.52 11.51 7.23
CA SER A 301 1.61 12.48 7.11
C SER A 301 2.57 12.40 8.29
N PHE A 302 3.86 12.44 7.98
CA PHE A 302 4.94 12.59 8.97
C PHE A 302 5.22 14.03 9.34
N LEU A 303 4.93 14.95 8.43
CA LEU A 303 5.31 16.35 8.57
C LEU A 303 4.23 17.08 9.35
N ASP A 304 4.61 17.74 10.43
CA ASP A 304 3.69 18.63 11.12
C ASP A 304 3.18 19.72 10.18
N GLY A 305 1.92 20.10 10.36
CA GLY A 305 1.25 21.03 9.48
C GLY A 305 0.66 20.40 8.22
N ASN A 306 0.94 19.13 7.94
CA ASN A 306 0.37 18.42 6.81
C ASN A 306 -0.65 17.40 7.29
N LEU A 307 -1.79 17.37 6.63
CA LEU A 307 -2.81 16.36 6.85
C LEU A 307 -2.96 15.54 5.58
N VAL A 308 -2.54 14.28 5.63
CA VAL A 308 -2.66 13.32 4.52
C VAL A 308 -3.42 12.11 5.04
N LEU A 309 -4.64 11.89 4.57
CA LEU A 309 -5.47 10.81 5.06
C LEU A 309 -5.13 9.49 4.37
N GLY A 310 -4.87 8.46 5.16
CA GLY A 310 -4.83 7.07 4.72
C GLY A 310 -6.00 6.28 5.28
N GLY A 311 -6.23 5.10 4.71
CA GLY A 311 -7.19 4.14 5.19
C GLY A 311 -6.51 2.97 5.90
N ALA A 312 -7.23 2.36 6.83
CA ALA A 312 -6.91 1.05 7.35
C ALA A 312 -8.20 0.28 7.56
N ILE A 313 -8.16 -1.04 7.32
CA ILE A 313 -9.22 -1.94 7.70
C ILE A 313 -8.72 -2.89 8.79
N VAL A 314 -9.59 -3.21 9.73
CA VAL A 314 -9.31 -4.18 10.77
C VAL A 314 -10.01 -5.47 10.38
N LEU A 315 -9.22 -6.49 10.10
CA LEU A 315 -9.69 -7.85 9.84
C LEU A 315 -9.67 -8.65 11.14
N ARG A 316 -10.69 -9.48 11.34
CA ARG A 316 -10.73 -10.52 12.37
C ARG A 316 -10.90 -11.86 11.70
N ARG A 317 -10.09 -12.83 12.09
CA ARG A 317 -10.25 -14.21 11.62
C ARG A 317 -11.51 -14.81 12.24
N ILE A 318 -12.38 -15.37 11.41
CA ILE A 318 -13.61 -16.03 11.82
C ILE A 318 -13.24 -17.28 12.62
N VAL A 319 -13.84 -17.44 13.79
CA VAL A 319 -13.67 -18.63 14.63
C VAL A 319 -14.54 -19.73 14.06
N ALA A 320 -13.97 -20.90 13.78
CA ALA A 320 -14.74 -22.05 13.32
C ALA A 320 -15.75 -22.45 14.40
N THR A 321 -16.95 -22.85 14.00
CA THR A 321 -17.93 -23.40 14.94
C THR A 321 -17.99 -24.90 14.75
N GLN A 322 -17.65 -25.65 15.79
CA GLN A 322 -17.81 -27.10 15.82
C GLN A 322 -19.18 -27.45 16.40
N THR A 323 -19.94 -28.27 15.69
CA THR A 323 -21.20 -28.80 16.21
C THR A 323 -20.92 -30.06 17.03
N VAL A 324 -21.14 -29.98 18.34
CA VAL A 324 -20.96 -31.09 19.28
C VAL A 324 -22.35 -31.56 19.71
N THR A 325 -22.57 -32.88 19.73
CA THR A 325 -23.84 -33.44 20.21
C THR A 325 -23.73 -33.68 21.72
N LEU A 326 -24.43 -32.88 22.52
CA LEU A 326 -24.49 -33.00 23.98
C LEU A 326 -25.90 -33.46 24.38
N PHE A 327 -26.00 -34.58 25.08
CA PHE A 327 -27.29 -35.15 25.52
C PHE A 327 -28.32 -35.37 24.40
N GLY A 328 -27.88 -35.61 23.17
CA GLY A 328 -28.75 -35.77 21.99
C GLY A 328 -29.12 -34.45 21.29
N GLU A 329 -28.76 -33.30 21.84
CA GLU A 329 -28.93 -31.99 21.22
C GLU A 329 -27.64 -31.55 20.51
N ARG A 330 -27.76 -30.96 19.31
CA ARG A 330 -26.62 -30.41 18.57
C ARG A 330 -26.36 -28.98 19.04
N VAL A 331 -25.26 -28.77 19.76
CA VAL A 331 -24.82 -27.46 20.23
C VAL A 331 -23.62 -26.99 19.41
N SER A 332 -23.67 -25.74 18.92
CA SER A 332 -22.57 -25.12 18.18
C SER A 332 -21.61 -24.43 19.15
N VAL A 333 -20.38 -24.94 19.25
CA VAL A 333 -19.33 -24.42 20.14
C VAL A 333 -18.24 -23.78 19.28
N PRO A 334 -17.75 -22.57 19.60
CA PRO A 334 -16.63 -21.97 18.89
C PRO A 334 -15.34 -22.77 19.12
N ASP A 335 -14.79 -23.35 18.05
CA ASP A 335 -13.51 -24.00 18.03
C ASP A 335 -12.40 -22.96 17.81
N ARG A 336 -11.84 -22.50 18.93
CA ARG A 336 -10.70 -21.58 18.95
C ARG A 336 -9.38 -22.27 18.60
N THR A 337 -9.35 -23.60 18.47
CA THR A 337 -8.14 -24.35 18.11
C THR A 337 -8.05 -24.65 16.62
N GLU A 338 -9.13 -24.46 15.86
CA GLU A 338 -9.13 -24.62 14.42
C GLU A 338 -8.18 -23.61 13.75
N THR A 339 -7.29 -24.14 12.91
CA THR A 339 -6.22 -23.38 12.25
C THR A 339 -6.47 -23.21 10.76
N TYR A 340 -7.50 -23.85 10.19
CA TYR A 340 -7.80 -23.86 8.75
C TYR A 340 -6.56 -24.22 7.90
N GLY A 341 -5.70 -25.10 8.40
CA GLY A 341 -4.43 -25.48 7.75
C GLY A 341 -3.22 -24.59 8.07
N ASN A 342 -3.38 -23.51 8.84
CA ASN A 342 -2.29 -22.58 9.19
C ASN A 342 -2.01 -22.59 10.70
N PRO A 343 -1.02 -23.38 11.18
CA PRO A 343 -0.83 -23.67 12.60
C PRO A 343 -0.60 -22.43 13.47
N ASP A 344 -0.05 -21.36 12.89
CA ASP A 344 0.26 -20.12 13.61
C ASP A 344 -0.92 -19.15 13.72
N GLN A 345 -2.08 -19.48 13.15
CA GLN A 345 -3.21 -18.57 13.05
C GLN A 345 -4.45 -19.15 13.72
N ILE A 346 -4.78 -18.56 14.87
CA ILE A 346 -5.90 -18.93 15.71
C ILE A 346 -7.15 -18.13 15.30
N GLY A 347 -8.33 -18.75 15.37
CA GLY A 347 -9.58 -18.02 15.20
C GLY A 347 -9.69 -16.83 16.16
N GLY A 348 -10.14 -15.68 15.66
CA GLY A 348 -10.25 -14.45 16.43
C GLY A 348 -9.01 -13.56 16.40
N THR A 349 -7.89 -13.99 15.79
CA THR A 349 -6.75 -13.10 15.56
C THR A 349 -7.17 -11.88 14.76
N THR A 350 -6.67 -10.72 15.15
CA THR A 350 -6.96 -9.46 14.47
C THR A 350 -5.73 -8.97 13.72
N LEU A 351 -5.95 -8.42 12.54
CA LEU A 351 -4.91 -7.84 11.70
C LEU A 351 -5.39 -6.49 11.16
N ILE A 352 -4.51 -5.50 11.24
CA ILE A 352 -4.71 -4.20 10.59
C ILE A 352 -4.08 -4.28 9.19
N VAL A 353 -4.90 -4.04 8.17
CA VAL A 353 -4.46 -3.97 6.77
C VAL A 353 -4.52 -2.51 6.32
N GLU A 354 -3.38 -2.01 5.87
CA GLU A 354 -3.28 -0.65 5.36
C GLU A 354 -3.90 -0.56 3.96
N CYS A 355 -4.59 0.55 3.68
CA CYS A 355 -5.15 0.79 2.35
C CYS A 355 -5.23 2.30 2.06
N HIS A 356 -5.76 2.65 0.90
CA HIS A 356 -6.08 4.05 0.60
C HIS A 356 -7.35 4.49 1.34
N ALA A 357 -7.49 5.78 1.59
CA ALA A 357 -8.63 6.31 2.35
C ALA A 357 -9.97 6.00 1.67
N ASP A 358 -10.03 6.07 0.34
CA ASP A 358 -11.21 5.72 -0.44
C ASP A 358 -11.52 4.22 -0.42
N GLU A 359 -10.51 3.36 -0.33
CA GLU A 359 -10.72 1.91 -0.17
C GLU A 359 -11.26 1.55 1.22
N ALA A 360 -10.80 2.21 2.28
CA ALA A 360 -11.38 2.05 3.61
C ALA A 360 -12.86 2.48 3.63
N ILE A 361 -13.20 3.59 2.97
CA ILE A 361 -14.60 4.04 2.82
C ILE A 361 -15.40 3.05 1.98
N GLY A 362 -14.83 2.54 0.87
CA GLY A 362 -15.48 1.53 0.03
C GLY A 362 -15.79 0.24 0.80
N MET A 363 -14.83 -0.25 1.60
CA MET A 363 -15.04 -1.41 2.47
C MET A 363 -16.03 -1.14 3.60
N SER A 364 -16.02 0.05 4.20
CA SER A 364 -17.01 0.49 5.19
C SER A 364 -18.43 0.38 4.62
N LEU A 365 -18.63 0.91 3.41
CA LEU A 365 -19.93 0.88 2.73
C LEU A 365 -20.37 -0.55 2.36
N ALA A 366 -19.46 -1.38 1.85
CA ALA A 366 -19.75 -2.76 1.43
C ALA A 366 -20.05 -3.68 2.64
N CYS A 367 -19.36 -3.46 3.75
CA CYS A 367 -19.59 -4.20 5.00
C CYS A 367 -20.71 -3.61 5.87
N GLN A 368 -21.26 -2.45 5.50
CA GLN A 368 -22.23 -1.69 6.32
C GLN A 368 -21.68 -1.39 7.73
N LEU A 369 -20.39 -1.06 7.80
CA LEU A 369 -19.70 -0.75 9.05
C LEU A 369 -19.45 0.75 9.16
N PRO A 370 -19.51 1.32 10.37
CA PRO A 370 -19.12 2.71 10.58
C PRO A 370 -17.64 2.92 10.20
N CYS A 371 -17.36 4.01 9.47
CA CYS A 371 -15.99 4.46 9.25
C CYS A 371 -15.58 5.35 10.44
N GLN A 372 -14.42 5.09 11.03
CA GLN A 372 -13.97 5.80 12.23
C GLN A 372 -12.82 6.75 11.91
N ILE A 373 -12.77 7.88 12.60
CA ILE A 373 -11.70 8.86 12.47
C ILE A 373 -11.33 9.41 13.86
N ASP A 374 -10.06 9.73 14.06
CA ASP A 374 -9.60 10.36 15.30
C ASP A 374 -10.27 11.72 15.48
N ALA A 375 -10.91 11.98 16.62
CA ALA A 375 -11.63 13.22 16.85
C ALA A 375 -10.72 14.46 16.88
N ALA A 376 -9.47 14.31 17.31
CA ALA A 376 -8.50 15.41 17.26
C ALA A 376 -8.15 15.76 15.81
N LEU A 377 -8.10 14.73 14.95
CA LEU A 377 -7.88 14.90 13.52
C LEU A 377 -9.10 15.50 12.83
N TRP A 378 -10.31 15.02 13.15
CA TRP A 378 -11.56 15.59 12.68
C TRP A 378 -11.64 17.09 12.95
N LYS A 379 -11.39 17.52 14.21
CA LYS A 379 -11.39 18.94 14.60
C LYS A 379 -10.40 19.79 13.80
N LYS A 380 -9.26 19.22 13.40
CA LYS A 380 -8.24 19.91 12.58
C LYS A 380 -8.59 19.95 11.10
N ALA A 381 -9.32 18.95 10.61
CA ALA A 381 -9.54 18.68 9.19
C ALA A 381 -10.90 19.12 8.68
N SER A 382 -11.90 19.18 9.55
CA SER A 382 -13.29 19.40 9.14
C SER A 382 -13.48 20.80 8.60
N VAL A 383 -14.13 20.91 7.45
CA VAL A 383 -14.54 22.16 6.83
C VAL A 383 -16.06 22.22 6.80
N MET A 384 -16.64 23.43 6.89
CA MET A 384 -18.09 23.58 6.79
C MET A 384 -18.55 23.37 5.35
N VAL A 385 -19.51 22.47 5.17
CA VAL A 385 -20.14 22.18 3.88
C VAL A 385 -21.66 22.33 3.96
N THR A 386 -22.27 22.70 2.84
CA THR A 386 -23.73 22.78 2.68
C THR A 386 -24.19 21.84 1.58
N PRO A 387 -25.22 21.01 1.83
CA PRO A 387 -25.78 20.18 0.78
C PRO A 387 -26.46 21.07 -0.26
N THR A 388 -26.09 20.92 -1.53
CA THR A 388 -26.68 21.64 -2.67
C THR A 388 -27.70 20.77 -3.39
N SER A 389 -27.43 19.46 -3.48
CA SER A 389 -28.36 18.45 -3.95
C SER A 389 -28.26 17.18 -3.08
N LEU A 390 -29.00 16.12 -3.43
CA LEU A 390 -28.96 14.83 -2.71
C LEU A 390 -27.55 14.24 -2.59
N ARG A 391 -26.62 14.60 -3.50
CA ARG A 391 -25.27 14.05 -3.56
C ARG A 391 -24.17 15.06 -3.78
N GLU A 392 -24.52 16.31 -4.06
CA GLU A 392 -23.57 17.40 -4.28
C GLU A 392 -23.56 18.32 -3.09
N TRP A 393 -22.35 18.63 -2.64
CA TRP A 393 -22.09 19.52 -1.53
C TRP A 393 -21.28 20.72 -2.04
N THR A 394 -21.40 21.84 -1.34
CA THR A 394 -20.58 23.03 -1.58
C THR A 394 -19.83 23.40 -0.31
N VAL A 395 -18.54 23.68 -0.46
CA VAL A 395 -17.66 24.12 0.64
C VAL A 395 -17.94 25.60 0.91
N GLN A 396 -18.25 25.98 2.15
CA GLN A 396 -18.58 27.37 2.49
C GLN A 396 -17.34 28.27 2.55
N ASP A 397 -16.22 27.74 3.05
CA ASP A 397 -14.94 28.46 3.13
C ASP A 397 -14.01 28.01 2.01
N SER A 398 -14.03 28.72 0.88
CA SER A 398 -13.13 28.46 -0.26
C SER A 398 -11.65 28.69 0.08
N GLU A 399 -11.34 29.45 1.14
CA GLU A 399 -9.97 29.73 1.58
C GLU A 399 -9.33 28.54 2.32
N LEU A 400 -10.13 27.63 2.88
CA LEU A 400 -9.65 26.37 3.49
C LEU A 400 -9.31 25.30 2.44
N SER A 401 -8.93 25.75 1.24
CA SER A 401 -8.69 24.92 0.06
C SER A 401 -7.74 23.76 0.35
N VAL A 402 -8.10 22.60 -0.21
CA VAL A 402 -7.21 21.44 -0.30
C VAL A 402 -5.95 21.88 -1.04
N LEU A 403 -4.81 21.96 -0.36
CA LEU A 403 -3.56 22.33 -1.02
C LEU A 403 -2.93 21.08 -1.63
N MET A 404 -2.60 21.17 -2.92
CA MET A 404 -1.76 20.18 -3.58
C MET A 404 -0.35 20.22 -2.96
N GLU A 405 0.22 19.05 -2.69
CA GLU A 405 1.57 18.94 -2.12
C GLU A 405 2.60 19.60 -3.06
N GLY A 406 3.21 20.71 -2.61
CA GLY A 406 4.17 21.53 -3.36
C GLY A 406 3.88 23.04 -3.37
N GLU A 407 2.61 23.45 -3.29
CA GLU A 407 2.24 24.88 -3.32
C GLU A 407 2.43 25.58 -1.95
N ALA A 408 2.42 24.82 -0.86
CA ALA A 408 2.45 25.35 0.50
C ALA A 408 3.84 25.83 0.99
N LEU A 409 4.94 25.42 0.34
CA LEU A 409 6.30 25.82 0.74
C LEU A 409 6.52 27.34 0.67
N GLN A 410 5.69 28.06 -0.08
CA GLN A 410 5.81 29.50 -0.24
C GLN A 410 4.85 30.31 0.66
N ASN A 411 3.81 29.69 1.24
CA ASN A 411 2.68 30.40 1.85
C ASN A 411 2.39 30.07 3.33
N ALA A 412 3.34 29.45 4.06
CA ALA A 412 3.12 28.90 5.41
C ALA A 412 2.98 29.92 6.57
N THR A 413 2.58 31.16 6.33
CA THR A 413 2.51 32.22 7.35
C THR A 413 1.15 32.37 8.06
N SER A 414 0.13 31.57 7.73
CA SER A 414 -1.21 31.67 8.33
C SER A 414 -1.48 30.58 9.36
N GLU A 415 -1.78 30.97 10.62
CA GLU A 415 -2.09 30.08 11.77
C GLU A 415 -3.44 29.34 11.69
N ARG A 416 -4.19 29.44 10.57
CA ARG A 416 -5.50 28.80 10.40
C ARG A 416 -5.44 27.48 9.64
N ALA A 417 -6.47 26.66 9.88
CA ALA A 417 -6.58 25.22 9.63
C ALA A 417 -5.64 24.63 8.57
N LEU A 418 -4.96 23.56 8.97
CA LEU A 418 -3.99 22.86 8.12
C LEU A 418 -4.70 22.37 6.87
N PRO A 419 -4.31 22.87 5.68
CA PRO A 419 -4.97 22.49 4.45
C PRO A 419 -4.82 20.98 4.27
N LEU A 420 -5.96 20.30 4.09
CA LEU A 420 -6.00 18.90 3.68
C LEU A 420 -5.13 18.76 2.43
N ARG A 421 -4.10 17.93 2.51
CA ARG A 421 -3.24 17.65 1.37
C ARG A 421 -3.72 16.38 0.71
N LEU A 422 -3.86 16.44 -0.61
CA LEU A 422 -3.84 15.22 -1.39
C LEU A 422 -2.50 14.52 -1.06
N PRO A 423 -2.52 13.25 -0.61
CA PRO A 423 -1.30 12.47 -0.64
C PRO A 423 -0.78 12.59 -2.08
N ARG A 424 0.43 13.13 -2.30
CA ARG A 424 1.20 12.44 -3.31
C ARG A 424 1.46 11.10 -2.67
N SER A 425 0.65 10.10 -3.02
CA SER A 425 1.20 8.75 -2.98
C SER A 425 2.58 8.90 -3.62
N THR A 426 3.64 8.43 -2.97
CA THR A 426 5.01 8.49 -3.51
C THR A 426 5.15 7.67 -4.81
N LEU A 427 4.03 7.40 -5.50
CA LEU A 427 3.75 6.33 -6.42
C LEU A 427 2.73 6.70 -7.51
N SER A 428 2.28 7.96 -7.64
CA SER A 428 1.69 8.37 -8.93
C SER A 428 2.82 8.36 -9.98
N LEU A 429 3.08 7.18 -10.55
CA LEU A 429 3.88 6.98 -11.75
C LEU A 429 3.40 7.94 -12.86
N TYR A 430 2.12 8.30 -12.86
CA TYR A 430 1.53 9.26 -13.79
C TYR A 430 2.04 10.69 -13.61
N ASP A 431 2.29 11.17 -12.38
CA ASP A 431 2.92 12.48 -12.17
C ASP A 431 4.40 12.46 -12.59
N ARG A 432 5.11 11.32 -12.45
CA ARG A 432 6.48 11.13 -12.98
C ARG A 432 6.52 11.07 -14.53
N ILE A 433 5.43 10.66 -15.18
CA ILE A 433 5.31 10.60 -16.64
C ILE A 433 4.91 11.97 -17.22
N LEU A 434 4.07 12.73 -16.53
CA LEU A 434 3.55 14.01 -16.99
C LEU A 434 4.40 15.21 -16.54
N ALA A 435 5.12 15.11 -15.43
CA ALA A 435 6.18 16.07 -15.12
C ALA A 435 7.32 15.83 -16.13
N PRO A 436 7.80 16.85 -16.87
CA PRO A 436 8.92 16.69 -17.77
C PRO A 436 10.08 16.13 -16.95
N ARG A 437 10.50 14.90 -17.25
CA ARG A 437 11.73 14.31 -16.71
C ARG A 437 12.81 15.35 -16.88
N ARG A 438 13.26 15.98 -15.79
CA ARG A 438 14.50 16.75 -15.80
C ARG A 438 15.55 15.73 -16.23
N SER A 439 16.03 15.85 -17.46
CA SER A 439 16.80 14.85 -18.20
C SER A 439 18.23 14.65 -17.68
N SER A 440 18.47 14.97 -16.41
CA SER A 440 19.76 14.82 -15.75
C SER A 440 19.55 14.68 -14.26
N THR A 441 18.88 13.61 -13.80
CA THR A 441 19.22 13.11 -12.48
C THR A 441 20.70 12.69 -12.58
N PRO A 442 21.60 13.31 -11.80
CA PRO A 442 23.00 12.90 -11.84
C PRO A 442 23.07 11.41 -11.52
N LEU A 443 23.84 10.66 -12.32
CA LEU A 443 23.99 9.21 -12.18
C LEU A 443 24.48 8.82 -10.76
N PHE A 444 25.10 9.77 -10.06
CA PHE A 444 25.54 9.64 -8.69
C PHE A 444 25.04 10.84 -7.87
N PRO A 445 24.38 10.59 -6.73
CA PRO A 445 23.93 11.66 -5.85
C PRO A 445 25.17 12.25 -5.18
N THR A 446 25.42 13.54 -5.41
CA THR A 446 26.47 14.27 -4.67
C THR A 446 25.94 14.87 -3.37
N ASP A 447 24.60 14.85 -3.20
CA ASP A 447 23.92 15.38 -2.03
C ASP A 447 23.99 14.36 -0.89
N ASN A 448 25.03 14.46 -0.07
CA ASN A 448 25.10 13.75 1.19
C ASN A 448 24.90 14.73 2.36
N PRO A 449 23.66 14.89 2.85
CA PRO A 449 23.35 15.86 3.90
C PRO A 449 23.88 15.46 5.27
N ILE A 450 24.23 14.18 5.48
CA ILE A 450 24.62 13.65 6.79
C ILE A 450 26.10 13.24 6.75
N GLN A 451 26.95 14.01 7.40
CA GLN A 451 28.41 13.85 7.35
C GLN A 451 29.00 13.19 8.60
N SER A 452 28.24 13.10 9.70
CA SER A 452 28.71 12.54 10.96
C SER A 452 27.61 11.75 11.70
N LEU A 453 28.02 10.80 12.54
CA LEU A 453 27.10 10.05 13.40
C LEU A 453 26.32 10.97 14.35
N GLN A 454 26.97 12.01 14.89
CA GLN A 454 26.32 12.98 15.78
C GLN A 454 25.20 13.76 15.07
N GLN A 455 25.43 14.16 13.81
CA GLN A 455 24.38 14.78 12.99
C GLN A 455 23.22 13.81 12.77
N TYR A 456 23.50 12.54 12.45
CA TYR A 456 22.48 11.52 12.25
C TYR A 456 21.61 11.32 13.50
N ASP A 457 22.23 11.25 14.67
CA ASP A 457 21.54 11.07 15.95
C ASP A 457 20.72 12.29 16.36
N ALA A 458 21.15 13.49 15.95
CA ALA A 458 20.43 14.72 16.21
C ALA A 458 19.17 14.87 15.34
N LEU A 459 19.00 14.08 14.27
CA LEU A 459 17.84 14.17 13.39
C LEU A 459 16.59 13.65 14.09
N THR A 460 15.57 14.50 14.16
CA THR A 460 14.22 14.07 14.54
C THR A 460 13.64 13.14 13.48
N THR A 461 12.60 12.38 13.83
CA THR A 461 11.86 11.54 12.87
C THR A 461 11.41 12.33 11.64
N GLN A 462 10.99 13.59 11.82
CA GLN A 462 10.59 14.46 10.73
C GLN A 462 11.77 14.89 9.88
N ASP A 463 12.91 15.19 10.49
CA ASP A 463 14.11 15.58 9.74
C ASP A 463 14.65 14.40 8.93
N LYS A 464 14.57 13.17 9.47
CA LYS A 464 14.90 11.94 8.72
C LYS A 464 13.99 11.77 7.50
N VAL A 465 12.68 11.98 7.66
CA VAL A 465 11.72 11.95 6.56
C VAL A 465 11.98 13.04 5.52
N ARG A 466 12.23 14.29 5.95
CA ARG A 466 12.59 15.39 5.06
C ARG A 466 13.87 15.10 4.30
N THR A 467 14.86 14.51 4.98
CA THR A 467 16.12 14.10 4.36
C THR A 467 15.85 13.04 3.29
N LEU A 468 15.11 11.97 3.61
CA LEU A 468 14.73 10.93 2.64
C LEU A 468 14.00 11.51 1.42
N LEU A 469 13.02 12.39 1.63
CA LEU A 469 12.26 13.01 0.53
C LEU A 469 13.08 14.04 -0.27
N GLY A 470 14.13 14.61 0.33
CA GLY A 470 15.05 15.54 -0.32
C GLY A 470 16.11 14.87 -1.18
N LEU A 471 16.43 13.60 -0.91
CA LEU A 471 17.43 12.84 -1.66
C LEU A 471 16.90 12.48 -3.05
N SER A 472 17.65 12.87 -4.10
CA SER A 472 17.28 12.58 -5.49
C SER A 472 17.17 11.09 -5.81
N ASN A 473 17.84 10.25 -5.02
CA ASN A 473 17.98 8.82 -5.25
C ASN A 473 17.00 7.98 -4.42
N PHE A 474 16.22 8.62 -3.56
CA PHE A 474 15.18 7.91 -2.83
C PHE A 474 13.99 7.66 -3.75
N GLU A 475 13.91 6.45 -4.29
CA GLU A 475 12.75 5.95 -5.03
C GLU A 475 11.83 5.07 -4.16
N GLY A 476 12.19 4.90 -2.89
CA GLY A 476 11.46 4.07 -1.94
C GLY A 476 10.17 4.73 -1.45
N ARG A 477 9.35 3.93 -0.77
CA ARG A 477 8.16 4.41 -0.05
C ARG A 477 8.53 4.62 1.41
N LEU A 478 8.05 5.71 2.00
CA LEU A 478 8.15 5.89 3.44
C LEU A 478 7.20 4.91 4.16
N PRO A 479 7.63 4.28 5.26
CA PRO A 479 6.74 3.50 6.12
C PRO A 479 5.58 4.37 6.61
N ARG A 480 4.47 3.81 7.12
CA ARG A 480 3.41 4.66 7.69
C ARG A 480 3.86 5.24 9.05
N PRO A 481 3.31 6.40 9.47
CA PRO A 481 3.62 6.96 10.79
C PRO A 481 3.38 6.00 11.95
N ARG A 482 2.35 5.14 11.89
CA ARG A 482 2.12 4.09 12.91
C ARG A 482 3.31 3.15 13.04
N THR A 483 3.80 2.63 11.91
CA THR A 483 4.92 1.71 11.83
C THR A 483 6.19 2.33 12.41
N VAL A 484 6.40 3.63 12.18
CA VAL A 484 7.55 4.36 12.70
C VAL A 484 7.43 4.65 14.20
N ARG A 485 6.22 4.90 14.71
CA ARG A 485 6.01 5.11 16.16
C ARG A 485 6.33 3.86 16.96
N GLU A 486 5.99 2.70 16.43
CA GLU A 486 6.26 1.40 17.06
C GLU A 486 7.70 0.94 16.80
N ASN A 487 8.18 1.12 15.57
CA ASN A 487 9.53 0.77 15.16
C ASN A 487 10.23 1.97 14.47
N PRO A 488 10.91 2.84 15.25
CA PRO A 488 11.62 3.98 14.67
C PRO A 488 12.77 3.55 13.75
N ALA A 489 13.30 2.32 13.91
CA ALA A 489 14.36 1.79 13.07
C ALA A 489 13.92 1.56 11.61
N ALA A 490 12.61 1.49 11.33
CA ALA A 490 12.11 1.32 9.96
C ALA A 490 12.50 2.50 9.03
N LEU A 491 12.62 3.72 9.58
CA LEU A 491 13.15 4.85 8.81
C LEU A 491 14.67 4.77 8.66
N ASP A 492 15.35 4.28 9.70
CA ASP A 492 16.80 4.14 9.70
C ASP A 492 17.25 3.11 8.67
N GLU A 493 16.53 2.00 8.52
CA GLU A 493 16.77 0.99 7.48
C GLU A 493 16.67 1.55 6.06
N LEU A 494 15.79 2.52 5.81
CA LEU A 494 15.67 3.19 4.51
C LEU A 494 16.73 4.26 4.28
N LEU A 495 17.15 4.94 5.36
CA LEU A 495 18.07 6.06 5.29
C LEU A 495 19.54 5.60 5.27
N LEU A 496 19.91 4.56 6.01
CA LEU A 496 21.29 4.06 6.12
C LEU A 496 21.93 3.69 4.76
N PRO A 497 21.24 3.03 3.82
CA PRO A 497 21.81 2.77 2.49
C PRO A 497 22.16 4.04 1.70
N LEU A 498 21.52 5.16 2.02
CA LEU A 498 21.64 6.43 1.29
C LEU A 498 22.56 7.46 1.97
N ILE A 499 23.15 7.10 3.11
CA ILE A 499 24.13 7.93 3.83
C ILE A 499 25.57 7.53 3.43
N ASP A 500 26.55 8.41 3.69
CA ASP A 500 27.99 8.08 3.64
C ASP A 500 28.28 6.72 4.27
N GLU A 501 29.13 5.96 3.60
CA GLU A 501 29.70 4.72 4.12
C GLU A 501 30.25 4.93 5.54
N SER A 502 31.03 5.99 5.79
CA SER A 502 31.68 6.20 7.09
C SER A 502 30.69 6.30 8.25
N VAL A 503 29.58 7.02 8.06
CA VAL A 503 28.53 7.19 9.07
C VAL A 503 27.73 5.89 9.22
N ARG A 504 27.39 5.22 8.10
CA ARG A 504 26.73 3.91 8.12
C ARG A 504 27.54 2.88 8.91
N TRP A 505 28.86 2.88 8.73
CA TRP A 505 29.79 2.01 9.44
C TRP A 505 29.85 2.30 10.94
N GLN A 506 29.98 3.57 11.33
CA GLN A 506 29.92 3.98 12.73
C GLN A 506 28.60 3.58 13.38
N TYR A 507 27.48 3.73 12.67
CA TYR A 507 26.16 3.31 13.12
C TYR A 507 26.09 1.80 13.35
N ARG A 508 26.52 0.99 12.37
CA ARG A 508 26.51 -0.49 12.46
C ARG A 508 27.38 -0.99 13.62
N MET A 509 28.56 -0.40 13.82
CA MET A 509 29.42 -0.74 14.95
C MET A 509 28.73 -0.45 16.28
N ARG A 510 28.08 0.72 16.42
CA ARG A 510 27.34 1.08 17.63
C ARG A 510 26.17 0.14 17.86
N ASP A 511 25.37 -0.14 16.84
CA ASP A 511 24.22 -1.05 16.95
C ASP A 511 24.65 -2.48 17.34
N ALA A 512 25.74 -2.99 16.74
CA ALA A 512 26.32 -4.27 17.14
C ALA A 512 26.81 -4.28 18.59
N GLN A 513 27.45 -3.19 19.06
CA GLN A 513 27.86 -3.03 20.46
C GLN A 513 26.65 -3.03 21.41
N VAL A 514 25.58 -2.31 21.07
CA VAL A 514 24.34 -2.26 21.87
C VAL A 514 23.67 -3.63 21.95
N ARG A 515 23.71 -4.42 20.88
CA ARG A 515 23.20 -5.80 20.85
C ARG A 515 24.12 -6.81 21.53
N GLY A 516 25.36 -6.43 21.87
CA GLY A 516 26.37 -7.32 22.44
C GLY A 516 26.98 -8.30 21.45
N ASP A 517 26.90 -8.04 20.14
CA ASP A 517 27.47 -8.89 19.10
C ASP A 517 28.95 -8.55 18.88
N THR A 518 29.81 -9.12 19.72
CA THR A 518 31.27 -8.86 19.68
C THR A 518 31.91 -9.32 18.38
N VAL A 519 31.40 -10.41 17.79
CA VAL A 519 31.92 -10.96 16.53
C VAL A 519 31.69 -9.97 15.39
N MET A 520 30.48 -9.41 15.29
CA MET A 520 30.17 -8.40 14.28
C MET A 520 31.01 -7.12 14.48
N VAL A 521 31.29 -6.72 15.72
CA VAL A 521 32.15 -5.56 15.97
C VAL A 521 33.59 -5.83 15.51
N GLU A 522 34.15 -7.00 15.80
CA GLU A 522 35.51 -7.36 15.37
C GLU A 522 35.65 -7.44 13.85
N THR A 523 34.67 -8.05 13.16
CA THR A 523 34.67 -8.11 11.69
C THR A 523 34.58 -6.72 11.09
N LEU A 524 33.75 -5.84 11.67
CA LEU A 524 33.66 -4.46 11.25
C LEU A 524 34.99 -3.71 11.48
N LEU A 525 35.64 -3.87 12.64
CA LEU A 525 36.94 -3.23 12.91
C LEU A 525 38.04 -3.67 11.92
N GLN A 526 38.01 -4.92 11.46
CA GLN A 526 38.97 -5.44 10.48
C GLN A 526 38.72 -4.94 9.05
N GLN A 527 37.47 -4.66 8.72
CA GLN A 527 37.03 -4.24 7.38
C GLN A 527 36.88 -2.71 7.24
N LYS A 528 37.52 -1.93 8.12
CA LYS A 528 37.48 -0.46 8.03
C LYS A 528 38.00 0.05 6.69
N SER A 529 37.23 0.97 6.10
CA SER A 529 37.60 1.65 4.87
C SER A 529 38.84 2.53 5.07
N ARG A 530 39.65 2.74 4.01
CA ARG A 530 40.87 3.57 4.11
C ARG A 530 40.52 5.00 4.53
N LYS A 531 39.40 5.51 4.01
CA LYS A 531 38.84 6.82 4.38
C LYS A 531 38.54 6.89 5.88
N GLN A 532 37.91 5.86 6.43
CA GLN A 532 37.58 5.83 7.86
C GLN A 532 38.83 5.79 8.74
N VAL A 533 39.84 5.00 8.37
CA VAL A 533 41.12 4.98 9.08
C VAL A 533 41.79 6.36 9.07
N ALA A 534 41.76 7.08 7.94
CA ALA A 534 42.27 8.44 7.85
C ALA A 534 41.50 9.41 8.77
N LEU A 535 40.17 9.34 8.78
CA LEU A 535 39.33 10.18 9.67
C LEU A 535 39.59 9.90 11.16
N GLU A 536 39.71 8.64 11.56
CA GLU A 536 40.00 8.27 12.95
C GLU A 536 41.42 8.75 13.37
N LYS A 537 42.41 8.64 12.47
CA LYS A 537 43.75 9.19 12.71
C LYS A 537 43.75 10.71 12.79
N ALA A 538 42.97 11.40 11.96
CA ALA A 538 42.82 12.85 12.04
C ALA A 538 42.25 13.31 13.38
N GLN A 539 41.32 12.54 13.94
CA GLN A 539 40.73 12.82 15.26
C GLN A 539 41.69 12.48 16.41
N ALA A 540 42.50 11.44 16.28
CA ALA A 540 43.43 11.00 17.32
C ALA A 540 44.74 11.82 17.34
N GLU A 541 45.29 12.20 16.18
CA GLU A 541 46.58 12.89 16.07
C GLU A 541 46.42 14.40 15.88
N THR A 542 46.69 15.20 16.91
CA THR A 542 46.59 16.67 16.82
C THR A 542 47.67 17.31 15.94
N ARG A 543 48.87 16.70 15.84
CA ARG A 543 50.00 17.27 15.08
C ARG A 543 49.89 17.08 13.57
N ASN A 544 49.29 15.98 13.12
CA ASN A 544 49.11 15.62 11.71
C ASN A 544 47.64 15.65 11.27
N ALA A 545 46.75 16.25 12.07
CA ALA A 545 45.32 16.26 11.81
C ALA A 545 45.00 16.78 10.41
N THR A 546 45.65 17.87 9.99
CA THR A 546 45.47 18.48 8.67
C THR A 546 45.78 17.51 7.53
N TYR A 547 46.92 16.81 7.60
CA TYR A 547 47.32 15.83 6.60
C TYR A 547 46.29 14.69 6.49
N TRP A 548 45.85 14.13 7.62
CA TRP A 548 44.86 13.04 7.61
C TRP A 548 43.48 13.51 7.16
N THR A 549 43.08 14.75 7.44
CA THR A 549 41.85 15.33 6.88
C THR A 549 41.95 15.56 5.37
N GLU A 550 43.09 16.02 4.87
CA GLU A 550 43.33 16.17 3.43
C GLU A 550 43.31 14.82 2.72
N GLU A 551 43.93 13.80 3.32
CA GLU A 551 43.91 12.43 2.80
C GLU A 551 42.47 11.86 2.80
N ALA A 552 41.69 12.07 3.86
CA ALA A 552 40.29 11.63 3.91
C ALA A 552 39.43 12.34 2.85
N ASN A 553 39.63 13.64 2.65
CA ASN A 553 38.94 14.42 1.61
C ASN A 553 39.37 13.97 0.21
N PHE A 554 40.65 13.66 0.02
CA PHE A 554 41.19 13.11 -1.22
C PHE A 554 40.54 11.76 -1.54
N LEU A 555 40.55 10.82 -0.58
CA LEU A 555 39.89 9.52 -0.72
C LEU A 555 38.38 9.65 -0.97
N ALA A 556 37.71 10.63 -0.38
CA ALA A 556 36.31 10.91 -0.67
C ALA A 556 36.10 11.43 -2.11
N SER A 557 36.99 12.31 -2.59
CA SER A 557 36.92 12.89 -3.94
C SER A 557 37.18 11.88 -5.07
N LEU A 558 37.87 10.79 -4.75
CA LEU A 558 38.12 9.70 -5.67
C LEU A 558 36.87 8.86 -5.95
N ARG A 559 35.92 8.83 -5.01
CA ARG A 559 34.70 8.05 -5.13
C ARG A 559 33.69 8.71 -6.05
N ALA A 560 33.12 7.91 -6.96
CA ALA A 560 32.02 8.34 -7.81
C ALA A 560 30.70 8.46 -7.03
N ASP A 561 30.48 7.58 -6.04
CA ASP A 561 29.28 7.55 -5.19
C ASP A 561 29.68 7.40 -3.72
N PRO A 562 29.44 8.39 -2.85
CA PRO A 562 29.79 8.33 -1.44
C PRO A 562 28.97 7.31 -0.62
N THR A 563 27.85 6.81 -1.16
CA THR A 563 26.94 5.88 -0.46
C THR A 563 27.32 4.41 -0.62
N GLN A 564 28.19 4.07 -1.58
CA GLN A 564 28.65 2.70 -1.81
C GLN A 564 29.83 2.31 -0.91
N ASP A 565 29.93 1.02 -0.58
CA ASP A 565 31.02 0.49 0.25
C ASP A 565 32.34 0.45 -0.54
N GLU A 566 33.48 0.69 0.13
CA GLU A 566 34.80 0.65 -0.50
C GLU A 566 35.06 -0.73 -1.12
N GLY A 567 35.44 -0.78 -2.40
CA GLY A 567 35.68 -2.02 -3.14
C GLY A 567 34.44 -2.76 -3.63
N SER A 568 33.22 -2.24 -3.40
CA SER A 568 31.98 -2.79 -3.96
C SER A 568 31.70 -2.34 -5.42
N TYR A 569 32.43 -1.34 -5.90
CA TYR A 569 32.29 -0.81 -7.25
C TYR A 569 32.68 -1.83 -8.32
N SER A 570 32.07 -1.69 -9.50
CA SER A 570 32.62 -2.31 -10.70
C SER A 570 34.01 -1.72 -10.95
N ARG A 571 35.04 -2.57 -11.07
CA ARG A 571 36.43 -2.16 -11.37
C ARG A 571 36.57 -1.22 -12.57
N PHE A 572 35.59 -1.20 -13.47
CA PHE A 572 35.57 -0.33 -14.65
C PHE A 572 35.06 1.10 -14.38
N LEU A 573 34.40 1.33 -13.24
CA LEU A 573 33.90 2.63 -12.79
C LEU A 573 34.76 3.25 -11.70
N ASP A 574 35.68 2.47 -11.11
CA ASP A 574 36.67 2.98 -10.17
C ASP A 574 37.67 3.87 -10.90
N ARG A 575 37.60 5.16 -10.61
CA ARG A 575 38.70 6.10 -10.89
C ARG A 575 39.99 5.64 -10.23
N ASP A 576 39.91 4.90 -9.11
CA ASP A 576 41.04 4.39 -8.33
C ASP A 576 41.97 3.48 -9.13
N GLU A 577 41.46 2.41 -9.76
CA GLU A 577 42.30 1.51 -10.56
C GLU A 577 42.82 2.19 -11.83
N TRP A 578 42.04 3.10 -12.41
CA TRP A 578 42.46 3.85 -13.60
C TRP A 578 43.57 4.85 -13.27
N TYR A 579 43.44 5.63 -12.19
CA TYR A 579 44.46 6.56 -11.72
C TYR A 579 45.67 5.83 -11.13
N GLU A 580 45.52 4.72 -10.41
CA GLU A 580 46.66 3.91 -9.96
C GLU A 580 47.40 3.30 -11.15
N ARG A 581 46.70 2.78 -12.16
CA ARG A 581 47.33 2.36 -13.42
C ARG A 581 48.05 3.53 -14.08
N GLN A 582 47.41 4.69 -14.19
CA GLN A 582 48.03 5.86 -14.81
C GLN A 582 49.24 6.37 -14.00
N ARG A 583 49.18 6.35 -12.66
CA ARG A 583 50.28 6.74 -11.77
C ARG A 583 51.42 5.73 -11.82
N GLN A 584 51.12 4.43 -11.90
CA GLN A 584 52.10 3.37 -12.13
C GLN A 584 52.71 3.43 -13.53
N GLU A 585 51.93 3.76 -14.56
CA GLU A 585 52.42 3.98 -15.92
C GLU A 585 53.30 5.24 -15.99
N GLN A 586 52.92 6.31 -15.31
CA GLN A 586 53.74 7.53 -15.21
C GLN A 586 55.01 7.28 -14.41
N SER A 587 54.96 6.57 -13.28
CA SER A 587 56.16 6.23 -12.50
C SER A 587 57.09 5.27 -13.24
N LYS A 588 56.55 4.37 -14.08
CA LYS A 588 57.33 3.56 -15.03
C LYS A 588 57.90 4.38 -16.19
N ARG A 589 57.20 5.43 -16.64
CA ARG A 589 57.65 6.34 -17.73
C ARG A 589 58.65 7.39 -17.28
N VAL A 590 58.69 7.74 -15.99
CA VAL A 590 59.80 8.47 -15.39
C VAL A 590 61.01 7.53 -15.42
N LYS A 591 61.74 7.56 -16.53
CA LYS A 591 62.94 6.74 -16.71
C LYS A 591 63.91 7.10 -15.59
N ARG A 592 64.41 6.09 -14.86
CA ARG A 592 65.55 6.24 -13.93
C ARG A 592 66.74 6.98 -14.55
N SER A 593 66.86 7.01 -15.89
CA SER A 593 67.88 7.76 -16.62
C SER A 593 67.71 9.28 -16.62
N GLN A 594 66.56 9.83 -16.19
CA GLN A 594 66.32 11.28 -16.11
C GLN A 594 66.60 11.86 -14.72
N PHE A 595 66.62 11.02 -13.69
CA PHE A 595 67.25 11.38 -12.43
C PHE A 595 68.72 11.02 -12.56
N GLY A 596 69.49 11.96 -13.12
CA GLY A 596 70.94 11.89 -13.12
C GLY A 596 71.43 11.53 -11.73
N SER A 597 72.32 10.54 -11.66
CA SER A 597 73.14 10.27 -10.49
C SER A 597 73.64 11.62 -9.96
N LEU A 598 73.25 11.97 -8.74
CA LEU A 598 73.74 13.16 -8.02
C LEU A 598 75.27 13.08 -7.75
N LEU A 599 75.93 12.04 -8.27
CA LEU A 599 77.35 11.74 -8.17
C LEU A 599 78.06 11.70 -9.55
N ASP A 600 77.35 11.88 -10.68
CA ASP A 600 77.97 11.86 -12.04
C ASP A 600 78.73 13.16 -12.40
N GLY A 601 78.97 14.03 -11.41
CA GLY A 601 79.70 15.30 -11.57
C GLY A 601 80.95 15.44 -10.70
N ILE A 602 81.45 14.35 -10.10
CA ILE A 602 82.75 14.34 -9.41
C ILE A 602 83.69 13.41 -10.16
N GLU A 603 84.29 13.92 -11.24
CA GLU A 603 85.65 13.59 -11.71
C GLU A 603 86.21 14.75 -12.54
#